data_AF-A0A3R7BCL2-F1
#
_entry.id   AF-A0A3R7BCL2-F1
#
_cell.length_a   1.000
_cell.length_b   1.000
_cell.length_c   1.000
_cell.angle_alpha   90.00
_cell.angle_beta   90.00
_cell.angle_gamma   90.00
#
_symmetry.space_group_name_H-M   'P 1'
#
loop_
_entity.id
_entity.type
_entity.pdbx_description
1 polymer ?
#
loop_
_entity_poly.entity_id
_entity_poly.type
_entity_poly.pdbx_seq_one_letter_code
_entity_poly.pdbx_strand_id
1 'polypeptide(L)'
;MEKRHVLSPAEKWLIVKCHQYFIEHKALNLPGKQARVRDSVSKCLGFAKSTGEIIAWLTSKGVAFDPKQTKAELLVIVKANRERPSYASQVIATSYGHTLLFTPPYHPELQPIEVIWGIVKNKIACRPSSDMAELERRLKIHFAEVTSSQWLSAHDKSCSFENAYMEAAEDVILAQEEEPSDDGEGNLLDVSSESE
;
A
#
# COMPACT_ATOMS: atom_id res chain seq x y z
N MET A 1 19.98 -21.55 21.08
CA MET A 1 19.56 -20.16 21.37
C MET A 1 18.54 -19.79 20.30
N GLU A 2 17.26 -19.76 20.65
CA GLU A 2 16.17 -19.51 19.71
C GLU A 2 16.21 -18.03 19.27
N LYS A 3 16.34 -17.76 17.97
CA LYS A 3 16.38 -16.39 17.45
C LYS A 3 15.03 -15.74 17.76
N ARG A 4 15.02 -14.67 18.57
CA ARG A 4 13.81 -13.88 18.83
C ARG A 4 13.27 -13.35 17.51
N HIS A 5 11.98 -13.61 17.24
CA HIS A 5 11.29 -13.08 16.06
C HIS A 5 11.39 -11.56 16.04
N VAL A 6 11.90 -11.01 14.94
CA VAL A 6 11.99 -9.56 14.74
C VAL A 6 10.82 -9.17 13.85
N LEU A 7 9.92 -8.35 14.39
CA LEU A 7 8.75 -7.88 13.67
C LEU A 7 9.17 -7.05 12.44
N SER A 8 8.65 -7.43 11.28
CA SER A 8 8.72 -6.69 10.03
C SER A 8 7.99 -5.33 10.16
N PRO A 9 8.28 -4.37 9.27
CA PRO A 9 7.55 -3.10 9.22
C PRO A 9 6.04 -3.27 9.09
N ALA A 10 5.58 -4.26 8.31
CA ALA A 10 4.17 -4.57 8.14
C ALA A 10 3.52 -5.07 9.44
N GLU A 11 4.19 -5.97 10.18
CA GLU A 11 3.70 -6.45 11.47
C GLU A 11 3.62 -5.32 12.50
N LYS A 12 4.62 -4.44 12.55
CA LYS A 12 4.60 -3.26 13.43
C LYS A 12 3.42 -2.34 13.10
N TRP A 13 3.16 -2.09 11.82
CA TRP A 13 2.03 -1.28 11.36
C TRP A 13 0.68 -1.88 11.76
N LEU A 14 0.50 -3.20 11.57
CA LEU A 14 -0.71 -3.92 11.97
C LEU A 14 -0.97 -3.80 13.48
N ILE A 15 0.08 -3.93 14.29
CA ILE A 15 -0.01 -3.80 15.76
C ILE A 15 -0.44 -2.39 16.16
N VAL A 16 0.19 -1.35 15.59
CA VAL A 16 -0.15 0.06 15.88
C VAL A 16 -1.60 0.36 15.50
N LYS A 17 -2.04 -0.09 14.32
CA LYS A 17 -3.41 0.13 13.85
C LYS A 17 -4.44 -0.55 14.76
N CYS A 18 -4.19 -1.80 15.15
CA CYS A 18 -5.05 -2.52 16.10
C CYS A 18 -5.09 -1.82 17.46
N HIS A 19 -3.93 -1.40 17.98
CA HIS A 19 -3.84 -0.72 19.27
C HIS A 19 -4.66 0.58 19.29
N GLN A 20 -4.52 1.41 18.26
CA GLN A 20 -5.29 2.64 18.12
C GLN A 20 -6.81 2.37 18.09
N TYR A 21 -7.25 1.40 17.29
CA TYR A 21 -8.65 0.99 17.23
C TYR A 21 -9.18 0.53 18.60
N PHE A 22 -8.41 -0.28 19.33
CA PHE A 22 -8.82 -0.74 20.66
C PHE A 22 -8.85 0.39 21.70
N ILE A 23 -7.99 1.41 21.59
CA ILE A 23 -8.05 2.61 22.44
C ILE A 23 -9.36 3.37 22.17
N GLU A 24 -9.66 3.65 20.91
CA GLU A 24 -10.85 4.42 20.50
C GLU A 24 -12.15 3.71 20.86
N HIS A 25 -12.19 2.39 20.72
CA HIS A 25 -13.39 1.58 20.94
C HIS A 25 -13.50 1.04 22.38
N LYS A 26 -12.56 1.38 23.27
CA LYS A 26 -12.59 1.00 24.70
C LYS A 26 -13.84 1.55 25.41
N ALA A 27 -14.33 2.71 24.98
CA ALA A 27 -15.52 3.38 25.54
C ALA A 27 -16.86 2.78 25.09
N LEU A 28 -16.90 1.99 24.02
CA LEU A 28 -18.13 1.37 23.48
C LEU A 28 -18.44 -0.01 24.09
N ASN A 29 -17.58 -0.51 25.00
CA ASN A 29 -17.83 -1.74 25.73
C ASN A 29 -18.85 -1.52 26.85
N LEU A 30 -20.12 -1.46 26.47
CA LEU A 30 -21.24 -1.59 27.40
C LEU A 30 -21.14 -2.93 28.17
N PRO A 31 -21.46 -2.95 29.48
CA PRO A 31 -21.44 -4.19 30.25
C PRO A 31 -22.51 -5.16 29.71
N GLY A 32 -22.08 -6.34 29.24
CA GLY A 32 -22.97 -7.46 28.91
C GLY A 32 -22.66 -8.23 27.61
N LYS A 33 -21.90 -7.67 26.66
CA LYS A 33 -21.44 -8.39 25.46
C LYS A 33 -20.02 -7.95 25.06
N GLN A 34 -19.01 -8.70 25.47
CA GLN A 34 -17.65 -8.49 24.97
C GLN A 34 -17.52 -9.06 23.56
N ALA A 35 -17.17 -8.23 22.58
CA ALA A 35 -16.78 -8.71 21.26
C ALA A 35 -15.49 -9.54 21.37
N ARG A 36 -15.38 -10.67 20.64
CA ARG A 36 -14.14 -11.46 20.65
C ARG A 36 -13.02 -10.62 20.06
N VAL A 37 -11.82 -10.70 20.63
CA VAL A 37 -10.65 -9.94 20.17
C VAL A 37 -10.43 -10.13 18.65
N ARG A 38 -10.62 -11.35 18.14
CA ARG A 38 -10.54 -11.65 16.69
C ARG A 38 -11.56 -10.85 15.85
N ASP A 39 -12.78 -10.66 16.35
CA ASP A 39 -13.81 -9.87 15.64
C ASP A 39 -13.44 -8.40 15.58
N SER A 40 -12.87 -7.87 16.68
CA SER A 40 -12.40 -6.49 16.75
C SER A 40 -11.17 -6.25 15.88
N VAL A 41 -10.23 -7.21 15.84
CA VAL A 41 -9.06 -7.17 14.96
C VAL A 41 -9.47 -7.24 13.48
N SER A 42 -10.41 -8.12 13.11
CA SER A 42 -10.92 -8.18 11.74
C SER A 42 -11.60 -6.87 11.32
N LYS A 43 -12.44 -6.27 12.18
CA LYS A 43 -13.06 -4.97 11.92
C LYS A 43 -12.02 -3.86 11.77
N CYS A 44 -11.03 -3.82 12.65
CA CYS A 44 -9.93 -2.84 12.60
C CYS A 44 -9.13 -2.92 11.28
N LEU A 45 -8.83 -4.14 10.84
CA LEU A 45 -7.94 -4.38 9.71
C LEU A 45 -8.70 -4.43 8.38
N GLY A 46 -10.03 -4.54 8.40
CA GLY A 46 -10.86 -4.69 7.21
C GLY A 46 -10.71 -6.06 6.54
N PHE A 47 -10.22 -7.06 7.28
CA PHE A 47 -10.10 -8.42 6.76
C PHE A 47 -11.42 -9.16 6.92
N ALA A 48 -11.83 -9.89 5.87
CA ALA A 48 -12.94 -10.82 5.96
C ALA A 48 -12.70 -11.79 7.13
N LYS A 49 -13.68 -11.89 8.03
CA LYS A 49 -13.65 -12.69 9.26
C LYS A 49 -13.50 -14.16 8.97
N SER A 50 -14.06 -14.61 7.84
CA SER A 50 -14.06 -16.00 7.42
C SER A 50 -13.96 -16.14 5.91
N THR A 51 -13.53 -17.31 5.45
CA THR A 51 -13.66 -17.73 4.05
C THR A 51 -15.11 -17.61 3.57
N GLY A 52 -16.09 -17.85 4.46
CA GLY A 52 -17.50 -17.73 4.16
C GLY A 52 -17.95 -16.31 3.77
N GLU A 53 -17.39 -15.26 4.39
CA GLU A 53 -17.70 -13.88 3.98
C GLU A 53 -17.14 -13.55 2.59
N ILE A 54 -15.96 -14.10 2.25
CA ILE A 54 -15.35 -13.94 0.93
C ILE A 54 -16.20 -14.65 -0.13
N ILE A 55 -16.60 -15.89 0.14
CA ILE A 55 -17.48 -16.68 -0.72
C ILE A 55 -18.82 -15.96 -0.91
N ALA A 56 -19.45 -15.48 0.17
CA ALA A 56 -20.70 -14.76 0.09
C ALA A 56 -20.58 -13.50 -0.80
N TRP A 57 -19.48 -12.77 -0.70
CA TRP A 57 -19.20 -11.63 -1.56
C TRP A 57 -19.02 -12.05 -3.03
N LEU A 58 -18.21 -13.07 -3.30
CA LEU A 58 -17.98 -13.59 -4.67
C LEU A 58 -19.29 -14.06 -5.32
N THR A 59 -20.10 -14.82 -4.58
CA THR A 59 -21.44 -15.25 -5.00
C THR A 59 -22.35 -14.05 -5.26
N SER A 60 -22.35 -13.04 -4.39
CA SER A 60 -23.18 -11.82 -4.58
C SER A 60 -22.81 -11.02 -5.83
N LYS A 61 -21.54 -11.12 -6.26
CA LYS A 61 -21.01 -10.49 -7.47
C LYS A 61 -21.06 -11.40 -8.70
N GLY A 62 -21.56 -12.64 -8.57
CA GLY A 62 -21.62 -13.61 -9.67
C GLY A 62 -20.25 -14.08 -10.17
N VAL A 63 -19.22 -13.98 -9.33
CA VAL A 63 -17.84 -14.36 -9.69
C VAL A 63 -17.65 -15.85 -9.42
N ALA A 64 -17.17 -16.59 -10.42
CA ALA A 64 -16.85 -18.01 -10.27
C ALA A 64 -15.62 -18.21 -9.37
N PHE A 65 -15.68 -19.23 -8.51
CA PHE A 65 -14.59 -19.67 -7.64
C PHE A 65 -14.72 -21.18 -7.39
N ASP A 66 -13.61 -21.83 -7.05
CA ASP A 66 -13.62 -23.24 -6.64
C ASP A 66 -13.77 -23.33 -5.11
N PRO A 67 -14.77 -24.08 -4.58
CA PRO A 67 -14.94 -24.31 -3.15
C PRO A 67 -13.70 -24.88 -2.42
N LYS A 68 -12.76 -25.50 -3.14
CA LYS A 68 -11.50 -26.03 -2.57
C LYS A 68 -10.42 -24.96 -2.40
N GLN A 69 -10.60 -23.77 -2.97
CA GLN A 69 -9.61 -22.69 -2.87
C GLN A 69 -9.44 -22.21 -1.43
N THR A 70 -8.18 -22.00 -1.06
CA THR A 70 -7.77 -21.40 0.19
C THR A 70 -8.23 -19.95 0.27
N LYS A 71 -8.25 -19.41 1.50
CA LYS A 71 -8.60 -18.01 1.74
C LYS A 71 -7.72 -17.04 0.92
N ALA A 72 -6.44 -17.37 0.73
CA ALA A 72 -5.51 -16.53 -0.01
C ALA A 72 -5.87 -16.46 -1.50
N GLU A 73 -6.15 -17.60 -2.13
CA GLU A 73 -6.57 -17.69 -3.53
C GLU A 73 -7.90 -16.98 -3.77
N LEU A 74 -8.88 -17.15 -2.87
CA LEU A 74 -10.14 -16.42 -2.95
C LEU A 74 -9.94 -14.91 -2.84
N LEU A 75 -9.00 -14.43 -2.01
CA LEU A 75 -8.67 -13.00 -1.93
C LEU A 75 -8.02 -12.46 -3.20
N VAL A 76 -7.26 -13.28 -3.94
CA VAL A 76 -6.74 -12.89 -5.26
C VAL A 76 -7.90 -12.67 -6.23
N ILE A 77 -8.89 -13.58 -6.26
CA ILE A 77 -10.10 -13.43 -7.07
C ILE A 77 -10.87 -12.17 -6.68
N VAL A 78 -11.07 -11.92 -5.38
CA VAL A 78 -11.69 -10.68 -4.90
C VAL A 78 -10.91 -9.46 -5.36
N LYS A 79 -9.58 -9.46 -5.25
CA LYS A 79 -8.75 -8.33 -5.65
C LYS A 79 -8.85 -8.03 -7.14
N ALA A 80 -9.01 -9.05 -7.98
CA ALA A 80 -9.18 -8.91 -9.42
C ALA A 80 -10.59 -8.42 -9.80
N ASN A 81 -11.63 -8.82 -9.05
CA ASN A 81 -13.03 -8.53 -9.37
C ASN A 81 -13.63 -7.36 -8.59
N ARG A 82 -12.94 -6.86 -7.55
CA ARG A 82 -13.41 -5.68 -6.82
C ARG A 82 -13.32 -4.45 -7.72
N GLU A 83 -14.34 -3.62 -7.62
CA GLU A 83 -14.34 -2.30 -8.24
C GLU A 83 -13.14 -1.49 -7.74
N ARG A 84 -12.52 -0.73 -8.64
CA ARG A 84 -11.45 0.19 -8.23
C ARG A 84 -12.05 1.24 -7.30
N PRO A 85 -11.39 1.59 -6.18
CA PRO A 85 -11.87 2.64 -5.31
C PRO A 85 -12.06 3.93 -6.12
N SER A 86 -13.24 4.54 -6.00
CA SER A 86 -13.50 5.86 -6.57
C SER A 86 -13.26 6.91 -5.49
N TYR A 87 -12.25 7.74 -5.68
CA TYR A 87 -11.94 8.83 -4.76
C TYR A 87 -12.63 10.12 -5.22
N ALA A 88 -13.26 10.85 -4.29
CA ALA A 88 -13.91 12.12 -4.61
C ALA A 88 -12.95 13.11 -5.29
N SER A 89 -11.67 13.15 -4.86
CA SER A 89 -10.63 13.95 -5.50
C SER A 89 -10.38 13.56 -6.96
N GLN A 90 -10.38 12.26 -7.26
CA GLN A 90 -10.22 11.75 -8.63
C GLN A 90 -11.43 12.12 -9.49
N VAL A 91 -12.65 11.92 -8.99
CA VAL A 91 -13.88 12.28 -9.71
C VAL A 91 -13.91 13.77 -10.05
N ILE A 92 -13.60 14.62 -9.07
CA ILE A 92 -13.54 16.07 -9.28
C ILE A 92 -12.45 16.40 -10.30
N ALA A 93 -11.20 15.96 -10.11
CA ALA A 93 -10.11 16.27 -11.03
C ALA A 93 -10.41 15.85 -12.47
N THR A 94 -10.92 14.63 -12.66
CA THR A 94 -11.29 14.10 -13.98
C THR A 94 -12.47 14.86 -14.60
N SER A 95 -13.43 15.36 -13.81
CA SER A 95 -14.53 16.20 -14.33
C SER A 95 -14.04 17.52 -14.95
N TYR A 96 -12.88 18.01 -14.52
CA TYR A 96 -12.21 19.18 -15.09
C TYR A 96 -11.13 18.82 -16.14
N GLY A 97 -11.07 17.55 -16.59
CA GLY A 97 -10.10 17.11 -17.59
C GLY A 97 -8.68 16.89 -17.07
N HIS A 98 -8.50 16.78 -15.76
CA HIS A 98 -7.19 16.51 -15.15
C HIS A 98 -6.99 15.03 -14.83
N THR A 99 -5.76 14.57 -15.02
CA THR A 99 -5.30 13.24 -14.58
C THR A 99 -4.67 13.35 -13.21
N LEU A 100 -5.14 12.53 -12.26
CA LEU A 100 -4.59 12.49 -10.92
C LEU A 100 -3.50 11.42 -10.83
N LEU A 101 -2.32 11.80 -10.34
CA LEU A 101 -1.22 10.89 -10.06
C LEU A 101 -1.16 10.58 -8.56
N PHE A 102 -1.03 9.31 -8.22
CA PHE A 102 -0.90 8.85 -6.84
C PHE A 102 0.56 8.51 -6.57
N THR A 103 1.16 9.17 -5.59
CA THR A 103 2.48 8.80 -5.09
C THR A 103 2.33 7.73 -4.02
N PRO A 104 3.23 6.73 -3.98
CA PRO A 104 3.26 5.77 -2.89
C PRO A 104 3.49 6.47 -1.53
N PRO A 105 2.97 5.89 -0.42
CA PRO A 105 3.11 6.49 0.90
C PRO A 105 4.58 6.52 1.34
N TYR A 106 4.97 7.56 2.08
CA TYR A 106 6.33 7.75 2.61
C TYR A 106 7.44 8.04 1.58
N HIS A 107 7.06 8.54 0.40
CA HIS A 107 8.00 8.93 -0.66
C HIS A 107 7.94 10.44 -0.98
N PRO A 108 8.31 11.32 -0.03
CA PRO A 108 8.28 12.78 -0.24
C PRO A 108 9.19 13.26 -1.39
N GLU A 109 10.23 12.49 -1.72
CA GLU A 109 11.13 12.77 -2.85
C GLU A 109 10.43 12.73 -4.22
N LEU A 110 9.29 12.02 -4.32
CA LEU A 110 8.43 11.98 -5.51
C LEU A 110 7.45 13.16 -5.56
N GLN A 111 7.54 14.10 -4.62
CA GLN A 111 6.62 15.23 -4.53
C GLN A 111 7.40 16.54 -4.71
N PRO A 112 7.44 17.11 -5.93
CA PRO A 112 8.21 18.34 -6.22
C PRO A 112 7.87 19.52 -5.30
N ILE A 113 6.63 19.55 -4.79
CA ILE A 113 6.15 20.57 -3.85
C ILE A 113 6.98 20.61 -2.56
N GLU A 114 7.56 19.49 -2.11
CA GLU A 114 8.42 19.45 -0.91
C GLU A 114 9.70 20.26 -1.11
N VAL A 115 10.28 20.23 -2.32
CA VAL A 115 11.46 21.02 -2.68
C VAL A 115 11.11 22.51 -2.68
N ILE A 116 9.99 22.88 -3.30
CA ILE A 116 9.53 24.27 -3.35
C ILE A 116 9.23 24.81 -1.96
N TRP A 117 8.55 24.03 -1.12
CA TRP A 117 8.34 24.38 0.28
C TRP A 117 9.67 24.51 1.02
N GLY A 118 10.67 23.66 0.75
CA GLY A 118 12.02 23.79 1.30
C GLY A 118 12.63 25.16 1.01
N ILE A 119 12.56 25.61 -0.25
CA ILE A 119 13.07 26.93 -0.67
C ILE A 119 12.37 28.06 0.08
N VAL A 120 11.03 28.04 0.13
CA VAL A 120 10.23 29.09 0.77
C VAL A 120 10.43 29.10 2.29
N LYS A 121 10.42 27.92 2.93
CA LYS A 121 10.65 27.77 4.37
C LYS A 121 12.03 28.30 4.77
N ASN A 122 13.07 28.04 3.98
CA ASN A 122 14.41 28.55 4.25
C ASN A 122 14.44 30.08 4.25
N LYS A 123 13.74 30.74 3.30
CA LYS A 123 13.62 32.21 3.27
C LYS A 123 12.88 32.76 4.50
N ILE A 124 11.81 32.09 4.93
CA ILE A 124 11.07 32.47 6.15
C ILE A 124 11.93 32.26 7.39
N ALA A 125 12.71 31.19 7.47
CA ALA A 125 13.56 30.89 8.63
C ALA A 125 14.65 31.95 8.86
N CYS A 126 15.19 32.56 7.80
CA CYS A 126 16.18 33.64 7.91
C CYS A 126 15.66 34.88 8.65
N ARG A 127 14.35 35.11 8.59
CA ARG A 127 13.69 36.20 9.34
C ARG A 127 12.32 35.68 9.76
N PRO A 128 12.12 35.13 10.95
CA PRO A 128 10.81 34.65 11.37
C PRO A 128 9.77 35.78 11.38
N SER A 129 8.50 35.48 11.06
CA SER A 129 7.40 36.44 11.18
C SER A 129 6.92 36.54 12.63
N SER A 130 6.46 37.73 13.02
CA SER A 130 5.92 37.98 14.38
C SER A 130 4.44 37.60 14.53
N ASP A 131 3.68 37.62 13.43
CA ASP A 131 2.28 37.24 13.40
C ASP A 131 1.88 36.49 12.11
N MET A 132 0.66 35.97 12.09
CA MET A 132 0.13 35.18 10.98
C MET A 132 -0.15 36.00 9.72
N ALA A 133 -0.52 37.28 9.86
CA ALA A 133 -0.81 38.14 8.71
C ALA A 133 0.47 38.49 7.96
N GLU A 134 1.54 38.79 8.69
CA GLU A 134 2.87 38.98 8.12
C GLU A 134 3.42 37.68 7.52
N LEU A 135 3.23 36.54 8.19
CA LEU A 135 3.60 35.23 7.62
C LEU A 135 2.90 34.98 6.28
N GLU A 136 1.58 35.17 6.21
CA GLU A 136 0.81 34.98 4.98
C GLU A 136 1.29 35.89 3.85
N ARG A 137 1.47 37.19 4.14
CA ARG A 137 2.00 38.18 3.18
C ARG A 137 3.36 37.75 2.63
N ARG A 138 4.25 37.29 3.51
CA ARG A 138 5.60 36.89 3.12
C ARG A 138 5.65 35.57 2.38
N LEU A 139 4.80 34.60 2.73
CA LEU A 139 4.64 33.38 1.96
C LEU A 139 4.25 33.70 0.52
N LYS A 140 3.24 34.56 0.31
CA LYS A 140 2.83 35.00 -1.04
C LYS A 140 3.99 35.62 -1.83
N ILE A 141 4.77 36.51 -1.21
CA ILE A 141 5.95 37.12 -1.84
C ILE A 141 6.98 36.04 -2.22
N HIS A 142 7.38 35.19 -1.28
CA HIS A 142 8.43 34.22 -1.52
C HIS A 142 8.03 33.12 -2.51
N PHE A 143 6.75 32.74 -2.57
CA PHE A 143 6.22 31.88 -3.62
C PHE A 143 6.26 32.54 -5.00
N ALA A 144 5.94 33.83 -5.11
CA ALA A 144 6.02 34.57 -6.36
C ALA A 144 7.47 34.75 -6.85
N GLU A 145 8.45 34.73 -5.94
CA GLU A 145 9.89 34.76 -6.25
C GLU A 145 10.46 33.41 -6.69
N VAL A 146 9.70 32.30 -6.57
CA VAL A 146 10.17 30.98 -7.02
C VAL A 146 10.28 31.00 -8.54
N THR A 147 11.48 30.80 -9.06
CA THR A 147 11.75 30.90 -10.49
C THR A 147 11.28 29.66 -11.24
N SER A 148 11.00 29.80 -12.53
CA SER A 148 10.71 28.65 -13.39
C SER A 148 11.84 27.61 -13.38
N SER A 149 13.10 28.04 -13.27
CA SER A 149 14.24 27.13 -13.14
C SER A 149 14.22 26.31 -11.84
N GLN A 150 13.73 26.87 -10.73
CA GLN A 150 13.56 26.13 -9.48
C GLN A 150 12.42 25.11 -9.57
N TRP A 151 11.32 25.46 -10.24
CA TRP A 151 10.23 24.53 -10.53
C TRP A 151 10.69 23.36 -11.40
N LEU A 152 11.42 23.64 -12.49
CA LEU A 152 11.98 22.61 -13.36
C LEU A 152 12.96 21.72 -12.61
N SER A 153 13.88 22.30 -11.84
CA SER A 153 14.83 21.52 -11.05
C SER A 153 14.14 20.63 -10.00
N ALA A 154 13.05 21.09 -9.38
CA ALA A 154 12.27 20.28 -8.46
C ALA A 154 11.57 19.11 -9.17
N HIS A 155 11.01 19.35 -10.36
CA HIS A 155 10.42 18.32 -11.20
C HIS A 155 11.47 17.28 -11.63
N ASP A 156 12.61 17.73 -12.17
CA ASP A 156 13.68 16.84 -12.67
C ASP A 156 14.23 15.96 -11.55
N LYS A 157 14.32 16.51 -10.33
CA LYS A 157 14.70 15.74 -9.15
C LYS A 157 13.70 14.63 -8.86
N SER A 158 12.39 14.91 -8.89
CA SER A 158 11.38 13.86 -8.71
C SER A 158 11.43 12.82 -9.82
N CYS A 159 11.59 13.22 -11.08
CA CYS A 159 11.78 12.27 -12.20
C CYS A 159 13.02 11.39 -12.03
N SER A 160 14.12 11.93 -11.48
CA SER A 160 15.30 11.12 -11.19
C SER A 160 15.02 10.04 -10.15
N PHE A 161 14.21 10.33 -9.13
CA PHE A 161 13.80 9.32 -8.15
C PHE A 161 12.81 8.32 -8.75
N GLU A 162 11.87 8.77 -9.59
CA GLU A 162 10.96 7.88 -10.32
C GLU A 162 11.75 6.87 -11.15
N ASN A 163 12.72 7.32 -11.95
CA ASN A 163 13.55 6.45 -12.78
C ASN A 163 14.34 5.45 -11.93
N ALA A 164 14.96 5.90 -10.84
CA ALA A 164 15.70 5.02 -9.93
C ALA A 164 14.79 3.95 -9.29
N TYR A 165 13.54 4.28 -8.96
CA TYR A 165 12.59 3.31 -8.44
C TYR A 165 12.09 2.33 -9.50
N MET A 166 11.91 2.78 -10.74
CA MET A 166 11.55 1.90 -11.85
C MET A 166 12.66 0.90 -12.15
N GLU A 167 13.91 1.37 -12.24
CA GLU A 167 15.09 0.51 -12.44
C GLU A 167 15.24 -0.51 -11.30
N ALA A 168 15.13 -0.06 -10.04
CA ALA A 168 15.20 -0.97 -8.90
C ALA A 168 14.03 -1.97 -8.86
N ALA A 169 12.85 -1.62 -9.37
CA ALA A 169 11.72 -2.54 -9.44
C ALA A 169 11.88 -3.59 -10.55
N GLU A 170 12.57 -3.24 -11.65
CA GLU A 170 12.92 -4.15 -12.73
C GLU A 170 14.04 -5.12 -12.31
N ASP A 171 14.99 -4.66 -11.49
CA ASP A 171 16.09 -5.48 -10.93
C ASP A 171 15.63 -6.46 -9.84
N VAL A 172 14.46 -6.23 -9.23
CA VAL A 172 13.80 -7.23 -8.39
C VAL A 172 13.19 -8.28 -9.31
N ILE A 173 14.03 -9.23 -9.75
CA ILE A 173 13.58 -10.51 -10.27
C ILE A 173 12.65 -11.11 -9.21
N LEU A 174 11.34 -11.08 -9.47
CA LEU A 174 10.42 -12.00 -8.80
C LEU A 174 11.01 -13.37 -9.05
N ALA A 175 11.45 -14.06 -8.00
CA ALA A 175 11.65 -15.49 -8.07
C ALA A 175 10.38 -16.05 -8.72
N GLN A 176 10.49 -16.44 -10.00
CA GLN A 176 9.45 -17.23 -10.62
C GLN A 176 9.38 -18.47 -9.73
N GLU A 177 8.25 -18.65 -9.05
CA GLU A 177 7.93 -19.94 -8.46
C GLU A 177 8.00 -20.92 -9.64
N GLU A 178 9.08 -21.71 -9.70
CA GLU A 178 9.20 -22.80 -10.66
C GLU A 178 7.96 -23.68 -10.46
N GLU A 179 7.05 -23.61 -11.44
CA GLU A 179 5.96 -24.57 -11.59
C GLU A 179 6.59 -25.97 -11.53
N PRO A 180 6.20 -26.84 -10.57
CA PRO A 180 6.73 -28.19 -10.55
C PRO A 180 6.25 -28.90 -11.81
N SER A 181 7.19 -29.32 -12.66
CA SER A 181 6.89 -30.19 -13.80
C SER A 181 6.35 -31.52 -13.26
N ASP A 182 5.09 -31.77 -13.56
CA ASP A 182 4.43 -33.05 -13.35
C ASP A 182 4.75 -33.95 -14.55
N ASP A 183 5.87 -34.65 -14.47
CA ASP A 183 6.21 -35.77 -15.33
C ASP A 183 6.36 -37.04 -14.49
N GLY A 184 5.25 -37.39 -13.83
CA GLY A 184 4.98 -38.74 -13.36
C GLY A 184 4.44 -39.62 -14.49
N GLU A 185 5.32 -40.31 -15.21
CA GLU A 185 4.94 -41.56 -15.88
C GLU A 185 5.84 -42.70 -15.42
N GLY A 186 5.28 -43.52 -14.54
CA GLY A 186 5.90 -44.75 -14.08
C GLY A 186 5.94 -45.81 -15.18
N ASN A 187 7.04 -46.54 -15.23
CA ASN A 187 6.93 -47.96 -15.51
C ASN A 187 7.90 -48.76 -14.64
N LEU A 188 7.31 -49.43 -13.66
CA LEU A 188 7.87 -50.50 -12.86
C LEU A 188 7.70 -51.79 -13.66
N LEU A 189 8.77 -52.33 -14.25
CA LEU A 189 8.92 -53.78 -14.44
C LEU A 189 10.40 -54.18 -14.38
N ASP A 190 10.63 -55.08 -13.43
CA ASP A 190 11.81 -55.87 -13.11
C ASP A 190 12.17 -56.90 -14.21
N VAL A 191 13.39 -57.42 -14.10
CA VAL A 191 13.89 -58.76 -14.50
C VAL A 191 15.04 -58.79 -15.53
N SER A 192 16.24 -58.94 -14.95
CA SER A 192 17.31 -59.90 -15.24
C SER A 192 18.17 -59.85 -16.52
N SER A 193 19.48 -59.91 -16.24
CA SER A 193 20.53 -60.72 -16.89
C SER A 193 20.92 -60.38 -18.33
N GLU A 194 22.17 -59.93 -18.52
CA GLU A 194 23.14 -60.72 -19.28
C GLU A 194 24.58 -60.30 -19.00
N SER A 195 25.40 -61.32 -18.81
CA SER A 195 26.85 -61.35 -18.81
C SER A 195 27.32 -61.78 -20.20
N GLU A 196 28.19 -60.99 -20.82
CA GLU A 196 29.45 -61.35 -21.52
C GLU A 196 29.97 -60.15 -22.33
#